data_AF-A0AAV4DSS9-F1
#
_entry.id   AF-A0AAV4DSS9-F1
#
_cell.length_a   1.000
_cell.length_b   1.000
_cell.length_c   1.000
_cell.angle_alpha   90.00
_cell.angle_beta   90.00
_cell.angle_gamma   90.00
#
_symmetry.space_group_name_H-M   'P 1'
#
loop_
_entity.id
_entity.type
_entity.pdbx_description
1 polymer ?
#
loop_
_entity_poly.entity_id
_entity_poly.type
_entity_poly.pdbx_seq_one_letter_code
_entity_poly.pdbx_strand_id
1 'polypeptide(L)'
;MNTWFENHPSPGDRTRKQLDYILIQECFPSSITSCKTMPGADCESYHVPVVGTIRLELKKVVRGKKAIPTLQMNMRQTDEEIKGNNKIKVGNTFEGLGQHTATEEIWQMMKDSIRIAKGHTPVTNKQEHKMWMITELLDIMENKREPKVEEKSIKNSTKW
;
A
#
# COMPACT_ATOMS: atom_id res chain seq x y z
N MET A 1 38.30 -14.06 13.90
CA MET A 1 39.44 -13.39 14.55
C MET A 1 38.97 -12.87 15.90
N ASN A 2 39.78 -13.04 16.93
CA ASN A 2 39.39 -13.30 18.31
C ASN A 2 38.97 -12.02 19.07
N THR A 3 37.79 -12.01 19.71
CA THR A 3 37.38 -10.90 20.58
C THR A 3 37.76 -11.21 22.03
N TRP A 4 38.91 -10.69 22.46
CA TRP A 4 39.28 -10.57 23.86
C TRP A 4 38.74 -9.23 24.39
N PHE A 5 37.83 -9.26 25.37
CA PHE A 5 37.46 -8.08 26.14
C PHE A 5 37.77 -8.33 27.62
N GLU A 6 38.57 -7.44 28.21
CA GLU A 6 39.04 -7.51 29.59
C GLU A 6 37.88 -7.34 30.58
N ASN A 7 37.84 -8.22 31.56
CA ASN A 7 36.82 -8.30 32.60
C ASN A 7 37.05 -7.23 33.68
N HIS A 8 36.11 -6.32 33.90
CA HIS A 8 35.98 -5.62 35.18
C HIS A 8 35.14 -6.50 36.15
N PRO A 9 35.69 -6.88 37.33
CA PRO A 9 34.97 -7.73 38.28
C PRO A 9 33.99 -6.89 39.11
N SER A 10 32.75 -7.37 39.22
CA SER A 10 31.81 -7.00 40.28
C SER A 10 31.70 -8.18 41.26
N PRO A 11 31.75 -7.96 42.58
CA PRO A 11 31.77 -9.05 43.55
C PRO A 11 30.35 -9.61 43.71
N GLY A 12 30.08 -10.78 43.11
CA GLY A 12 28.94 -11.61 43.50
C GLY A 12 28.20 -12.35 42.40
N ASP A 13 28.33 -11.96 41.12
CA ASP A 13 27.58 -12.59 40.04
C ASP A 13 28.52 -13.14 38.96
N ARG A 14 28.76 -14.45 38.98
CA ARG A 14 29.83 -15.13 38.20
C ARG A 14 29.49 -15.31 36.72
N THR A 15 28.34 -14.80 36.23
CA THR A 15 27.89 -14.99 34.85
C THR A 15 27.21 -13.75 34.28
N ARG A 16 27.89 -13.03 33.39
CA ARG A 16 27.23 -12.06 32.49
C ARG A 16 26.53 -12.82 31.37
N LYS A 17 25.20 -12.69 31.26
CA LYS A 17 24.41 -13.25 30.15
C LYS A 17 24.28 -12.22 29.04
N GLN A 18 24.81 -12.51 27.86
CA GLN A 18 24.54 -11.71 26.66
C GLN A 18 23.24 -12.23 26.01
N LEU A 19 22.18 -11.43 26.08
CA LEU A 19 20.86 -11.76 25.50
C LEU A 19 20.55 -10.92 24.25
N ASP A 20 21.30 -9.85 24.03
CA ASP A 20 21.09 -8.91 22.94
C ASP A 20 22.07 -9.17 21.79
N TYR A 21 21.53 -9.34 20.58
CA TYR A 21 22.29 -9.64 19.37
C TYR A 21 21.73 -8.87 18.17
N ILE A 22 22.62 -8.40 17.29
CA ILE A 22 22.27 -7.89 15.97
C ILE A 22 22.63 -8.97 14.95
N LEU A 23 21.61 -9.55 14.31
CA LEU A 23 21.80 -10.58 13.29
C LEU A 23 21.91 -9.95 11.91
N ILE A 24 22.84 -10.45 11.10
CA ILE A 24 22.99 -10.10 9.69
C ILE A 24 22.90 -11.37 8.84
N GLN A 25 22.48 -11.25 7.59
CA GLN A 25 22.56 -12.34 6.64
C GLN A 25 24.02 -12.66 6.31
N GLU A 26 24.34 -13.96 6.17
CA GLU A 26 25.70 -14.49 5.98
C GLU A 26 26.44 -13.95 4.74
N CYS A 27 25.74 -13.37 3.78
CA CYS A 27 26.34 -12.79 2.57
C CYS A 27 26.81 -11.34 2.71
N PHE A 28 26.56 -10.65 3.83
CA PHE A 28 27.00 -9.27 4.06
C PHE A 28 27.99 -9.07 5.24
N PRO A 29 28.89 -10.02 5.56
CA PRO A 29 29.77 -9.87 6.72
C PRO A 29 30.75 -8.70 6.55
N SER A 30 31.17 -8.42 5.31
CA SER A 30 32.06 -7.30 4.96
C SER A 30 31.41 -5.92 5.11
N SER A 31 30.08 -5.86 5.21
CA SER A 31 29.36 -4.60 5.43
C SER A 31 29.47 -4.13 6.88
N ILE A 32 29.73 -5.02 7.84
CA ILE A 32 29.86 -4.65 9.25
C ILE A 32 31.25 -4.05 9.48
N THR A 33 31.29 -2.79 9.93
CA THR A 33 32.53 -2.08 10.25
C THR A 33 32.91 -2.24 11.73
N SER A 34 31.92 -2.28 12.63
CA SER A 34 32.13 -2.43 14.06
C SER A 34 30.88 -2.98 14.73
N CYS A 35 31.03 -3.77 15.80
CA CYS A 35 29.94 -4.16 16.68
C CYS A 35 30.48 -4.16 18.12
N LYS A 36 29.83 -3.42 19.02
CA LYS A 36 30.27 -3.28 20.42
C LYS A 36 29.10 -3.14 21.38
N THR A 37 29.26 -3.64 22.59
CA THR A 37 28.36 -3.36 23.72
C THR A 37 28.69 -1.99 24.30
N MET A 38 27.68 -1.27 24.77
CA MET A 38 27.81 0.07 25.35
C MET A 38 27.30 0.08 26.80
N PRO A 39 28.07 -0.45 27.77
CA PRO A 39 27.65 -0.59 29.17
C PRO A 39 27.53 0.74 29.94
N GLY A 40 28.08 1.83 29.40
CA GLY A 40 27.94 3.18 29.93
C GLY A 40 26.92 4.04 29.17
N ALA A 41 26.10 3.45 28.30
CA ALA A 41 25.00 4.16 27.68
C ALA A 41 23.96 4.50 28.75
N ASP A 42 23.55 5.77 28.81
CA ASP A 42 22.43 6.20 29.65
C ASP A 42 21.13 5.69 29.03
N CYS A 43 20.80 4.46 29.39
CA CYS A 43 19.57 3.79 29.04
C CYS A 43 18.93 3.44 30.38
N GLU A 44 17.73 3.95 30.64
CA GLU A 44 16.93 3.67 31.85
C GLU A 44 16.41 2.21 31.87
N SER A 45 17.19 1.26 31.36
CA SER A 45 16.86 -0.16 31.24
C SER A 45 18.01 -1.01 31.77
N TYR A 46 17.68 -2.18 32.31
CA TYR A 46 18.66 -3.17 32.77
C TYR A 46 19.41 -3.88 31.62
N HIS A 47 19.24 -3.43 30.38
CA HIS A 47 19.88 -3.98 29.19
C HIS A 47 21.11 -3.15 28.80
N VAL A 48 22.17 -3.85 28.38
CA VAL A 48 23.34 -3.20 27.78
C VAL A 48 23.13 -3.14 26.26
N PRO A 49 22.99 -1.95 25.66
CA PRO A 49 22.77 -1.85 24.23
C PRO A 49 23.97 -2.38 23.44
N VAL A 50 23.67 -3.06 22.33
CA VAL A 50 24.65 -3.47 21.32
C VAL A 50 24.54 -2.49 20.16
N VAL A 51 25.68 -1.91 19.77
CA VAL A 51 25.76 -0.94 18.68
C VAL A 51 26.60 -1.53 17.55
N GLY A 52 25.95 -1.70 16.40
CA GLY A 52 26.59 -2.11 15.15
C GLY A 52 26.71 -0.94 14.17
N THR A 53 27.89 -0.74 13.60
CA THR A 53 28.14 0.18 12.48
C THR A 53 28.22 -0.64 11.21
N ILE A 54 27.36 -0.34 10.24
CA ILE A 54 27.26 -1.07 8.97
C ILE A 54 27.38 -0.08 7.81
N ARG A 55 28.23 -0.40 6.83
CA ARG A 55 28.40 0.34 5.58
C ARG A 55 27.49 -0.27 4.52
N LEU A 56 26.46 0.48 4.12
CA LEU A 56 25.46 0.02 3.14
C LEU A 56 24.93 1.19 2.31
N GLU A 57 24.61 0.92 1.05
CA GLU A 57 23.98 1.88 0.14
C GLU A 57 22.47 1.58 0.06
N LEU A 58 21.65 2.49 0.59
CA LEU A 58 20.20 2.35 0.56
C LEU A 58 19.63 2.99 -0.70
N LYS A 59 18.81 2.22 -1.43
CA LYS A 59 17.97 2.78 -2.49
C LYS A 59 16.63 3.21 -1.92
N LYS A 60 16.22 4.45 -2.24
CA LYS A 60 14.86 4.90 -1.95
C LYS A 60 13.87 4.07 -2.76
N VAL A 61 13.06 3.26 -2.08
CA VAL A 61 11.91 2.60 -2.69
C VAL A 61 10.80 3.62 -2.83
N VAL A 62 10.73 4.29 -3.99
CA VAL A 62 9.56 5.08 -4.36
C VAL A 62 8.47 4.11 -4.76
N ARG A 63 7.58 3.77 -3.81
CA ARG A 63 6.33 3.11 -4.17
C ARG A 63 5.55 4.09 -5.04
N GLY A 64 5.20 3.67 -6.26
CA GLY A 64 4.38 4.49 -7.15
C GLY A 64 3.14 4.98 -6.40
N LYS A 65 2.80 6.26 -6.52
CA LYS A 65 1.54 6.77 -5.98
C LYS A 65 0.44 5.90 -6.60
N LYS A 66 -0.39 5.26 -5.77
CA LYS A 66 -1.60 4.63 -6.28
C LYS A 66 -2.35 5.71 -7.05
N ALA A 67 -2.63 5.48 -8.33
CA ALA A 67 -3.40 6.42 -9.12
C ALA A 67 -4.75 6.61 -8.44
N ILE A 68 -4.98 7.78 -7.83
CA ILE A 68 -6.27 8.10 -7.25
C ILE A 68 -7.12 8.58 -8.43
N PRO A 69 -8.20 7.85 -8.79
CA PRO A 69 -9.09 8.28 -9.86
C PRO A 69 -9.63 9.68 -9.56
N THR A 70 -9.52 10.59 -10.54
CA THR A 70 -9.99 11.96 -10.40
C THR A 70 -11.49 12.01 -10.68
N LEU A 71 -12.31 12.31 -9.68
CA LEU A 71 -13.77 12.41 -9.84
C LEU A 71 -14.14 13.67 -10.63
N GLN A 72 -15.09 13.56 -11.56
CA GLN A 72 -15.62 14.68 -12.32
C GLN A 72 -16.75 15.36 -11.57
N MET A 73 -16.37 16.24 -10.65
CA MET A 73 -17.32 16.90 -9.75
C MET A 73 -18.23 17.90 -10.46
N ASN A 74 -17.77 18.49 -11.56
CA ASN A 74 -18.55 19.38 -12.43
C ASN A 74 -19.75 18.68 -13.07
N MET A 75 -19.58 17.42 -13.51
CA MET A 75 -20.67 16.64 -14.13
C MET A 75 -21.84 16.40 -13.18
N ARG A 76 -21.58 16.44 -11.87
CA ARG A 76 -22.62 16.31 -10.85
C ARG A 76 -23.61 17.47 -10.80
N GLN A 77 -23.25 18.63 -11.37
CA GLN A 77 -24.10 19.81 -11.46
C GLN A 77 -24.68 20.03 -12.86
N THR A 78 -23.93 19.67 -13.90
CA THR A 78 -24.29 19.93 -15.30
C THR A 78 -25.13 18.84 -15.94
N ASP A 79 -24.95 17.59 -15.54
CA ASP A 79 -25.67 16.44 -16.11
C ASP A 79 -26.90 16.13 -15.25
N GLU A 80 -28.09 16.27 -15.84
CA GLU A 80 -29.36 16.08 -15.15
C GLU A 80 -29.59 14.62 -14.75
N GLU A 81 -29.08 13.66 -15.51
CA GLU A 81 -29.22 12.23 -15.21
C GLU A 81 -28.35 11.84 -14.01
N ILE A 82 -27.09 12.28 -14.02
CA ILE A 82 -26.14 12.06 -12.92
C ILE A 82 -26.65 12.76 -11.65
N LYS A 83 -27.16 13.98 -11.78
CA LYS A 83 -27.70 14.75 -10.66
C LYS A 83 -28.96 14.09 -10.08
N GLY A 84 -29.89 13.66 -10.93
CA GLY A 84 -31.11 12.97 -10.54
C GLY A 84 -30.82 11.64 -9.84
N ASN A 85 -29.98 10.80 -10.44
CA ASN A 85 -29.64 9.49 -9.90
C ASN A 85 -28.87 9.59 -8.57
N ASN A 86 -27.96 10.57 -8.44
CA ASN A 86 -27.30 10.86 -7.16
C ASN A 86 -28.27 11.37 -6.10
N LYS A 87 -29.20 12.27 -6.47
CA LYS A 87 -30.17 12.83 -5.52
C LYS A 87 -31.11 11.75 -4.98
N ILE A 88 -31.59 10.86 -5.85
CA ILE A 88 -32.46 9.74 -5.45
C ILE A 88 -31.72 8.78 -4.53
N LYS A 89 -30.52 8.33 -4.92
CA LYS A 89 -29.80 7.31 -4.13
C LYS A 89 -29.29 7.84 -2.79
N VAL A 90 -28.79 9.07 -2.75
CA VAL A 90 -28.41 9.71 -1.49
C VAL A 90 -29.65 10.02 -0.65
N GLY A 91 -30.75 10.48 -1.28
CA GLY A 91 -32.02 10.71 -0.61
C GLY A 91 -32.58 9.45 0.06
N ASN A 92 -32.63 8.33 -0.65
CA ASN A 92 -33.10 7.05 -0.13
C ASN A 92 -32.27 6.55 1.05
N THR A 93 -30.95 6.81 1.06
CA THR A 93 -30.10 6.48 2.23
C THR A 93 -30.35 7.41 3.41
N PHE A 94 -30.83 8.63 3.16
CA PHE A 94 -31.10 9.65 4.17
C PHE A 94 -32.51 9.58 4.75
N GLU A 95 -33.50 9.04 4.02
CA GLU A 95 -34.87 8.87 4.52
C GLU A 95 -34.95 7.98 5.77
N GLY A 96 -33.99 7.06 5.95
CA GLY A 96 -33.88 6.23 7.16
C GLY A 96 -33.24 6.92 8.37
N LEU A 97 -32.57 8.08 8.21
CA LEU A 97 -31.79 8.70 9.30
C LEU A 97 -32.64 9.17 10.48
N GLY A 98 -33.91 9.54 10.25
CA GLY A 98 -34.82 9.99 11.31
C GLY A 98 -35.28 8.88 12.26
N GLN A 99 -34.98 7.61 11.94
CA GLN A 99 -35.38 6.44 12.73
C GLN A 99 -34.29 5.98 13.71
N HIS A 100 -33.06 6.48 13.55
CA HIS A 100 -31.92 6.09 14.37
C HIS A 100 -31.66 7.11 15.49
N THR A 101 -31.56 6.63 16.72
CA THR A 101 -31.24 7.45 17.91
C THR A 101 -29.79 7.28 18.35
N ALA A 102 -29.11 6.21 17.91
CA ALA A 102 -27.73 5.91 18.27
C ALA A 102 -26.73 6.64 17.35
N THR A 103 -25.79 7.38 17.95
CA THR A 103 -24.80 8.20 17.25
C THR A 103 -23.93 7.41 16.26
N GLU A 104 -23.59 6.15 16.57
CA GLU A 104 -22.77 5.31 15.69
C GLU A 104 -23.52 4.86 14.43
N GLU A 105 -24.83 4.61 14.53
CA GLU A 105 -25.66 4.21 13.39
C GLU A 105 -25.81 5.38 12.41
N ILE A 106 -26.06 6.58 12.95
CA ILE A 106 -26.09 7.83 12.18
C ILE A 106 -24.75 8.06 11.47
N TRP A 107 -23.63 7.80 12.16
CA TRP A 107 -22.30 7.96 11.60
C TRP A 107 -22.00 6.98 10.47
N GLN A 108 -22.43 5.72 10.58
CA GLN A 108 -22.27 4.74 9.51
C GLN A 108 -23.11 5.10 8.28
N MET A 109 -24.39 5.47 8.46
CA MET A 109 -25.23 5.92 7.36
C MET A 109 -24.64 7.14 6.64
N MET A 110 -24.05 8.08 7.40
CA MET A 110 -23.37 9.23 6.81
C MET A 110 -22.19 8.79 5.93
N LYS A 111 -21.34 7.87 6.40
CA LYS A 111 -20.22 7.34 5.59
C LYS A 111 -20.72 6.64 4.33
N ASP A 112 -21.79 5.87 4.44
CA ASP A 112 -22.35 5.12 3.33
C ASP A 112 -22.95 6.05 2.27
N SER A 113 -23.63 7.12 2.69
CA SER A 113 -24.14 8.14 1.77
C SER A 113 -23.02 8.80 0.95
N ILE A 114 -21.87 9.09 1.58
CA ILE A 114 -20.68 9.65 0.92
C ILE A 114 -20.07 8.62 -0.05
N ARG A 115 -20.03 7.34 0.34
CA ARG A 115 -19.51 6.27 -0.50
C ARG A 115 -20.37 6.03 -1.75
N ILE A 116 -21.70 6.05 -1.59
CA ILE A 116 -22.67 5.91 -2.68
C ILE A 116 -22.58 7.10 -3.63
N ALA A 117 -22.54 8.32 -3.08
CA ALA A 117 -22.30 9.55 -3.85
C ALA A 117 -21.01 9.47 -4.67
N LYS A 118 -19.93 8.95 -4.08
CA LYS A 118 -18.65 8.76 -4.77
C LYS A 118 -18.73 7.71 -5.88
N GLY A 119 -19.44 6.60 -5.66
CA GLY A 119 -19.59 5.52 -6.65
C GLY A 119 -20.40 5.93 -7.88
N HIS A 120 -21.34 6.87 -7.73
CA HIS A 120 -22.15 7.40 -8.83
C HIS A 120 -21.60 8.69 -9.43
N THR A 121 -20.46 9.17 -8.95
CA THR A 121 -19.77 10.29 -9.59
C THR A 121 -18.81 9.72 -10.63
N PRO A 122 -18.94 10.10 -11.90
CA PRO A 122 -18.05 9.62 -12.96
C PRO A 122 -16.60 9.97 -12.67
N VAL A 123 -15.72 9.04 -13.05
CA VAL A 123 -14.28 9.16 -12.90
C VAL A 123 -13.68 9.63 -14.22
N THR A 124 -12.77 10.59 -14.15
CA THR A 124 -11.91 10.95 -15.27
C THR A 124 -10.94 9.82 -15.51
N ASN A 125 -11.17 9.03 -16.55
CA ASN A 125 -10.15 8.16 -17.08
C ASN A 125 -9.24 9.02 -17.95
N LYS A 126 -8.12 9.49 -17.39
CA LYS A 126 -7.01 9.97 -18.21
C LYS A 126 -6.42 8.74 -18.91
N GLN A 127 -6.96 8.40 -20.07
CA GLN A 127 -6.22 7.55 -20.99
C GLN A 127 -5.07 8.39 -21.52
N GLU A 128 -3.86 8.07 -21.07
CA GLU A 128 -2.66 8.62 -21.69
C GLU A 128 -2.57 8.05 -23.10
N HIS A 129 -3.16 8.75 -24.07
CA HIS A 129 -2.90 8.48 -25.48
C HIS A 129 -1.44 8.81 -25.74
N LYS A 130 -0.62 7.78 -25.91
CA LYS A 130 0.74 7.99 -26.41
C LYS A 130 0.60 8.56 -27.81
N MET A 131 1.30 9.66 -28.13
CA MET A 131 1.22 10.32 -29.44
C MET A 131 1.42 9.38 -30.64
N TRP A 132 2.22 8.33 -30.48
CA TRP A 132 2.47 7.34 -31.53
C TRP A 132 1.37 6.27 -31.65
N MET A 133 0.44 6.23 -30.71
CA MET A 133 -0.65 5.26 -30.63
C MET A 133 -1.92 5.92 -31.14
N ILE A 134 -2.10 5.87 -32.45
CA ILE A 134 -3.22 6.48 -33.19
C ILE A 134 -4.46 5.57 -33.06
N THR A 135 -5.66 6.15 -33.03
CA THR A 135 -6.94 5.42 -32.96
C THR A 135 -7.11 4.38 -34.07
N GLU A 136 -6.69 4.68 -35.30
CA GLU A 136 -6.70 3.71 -36.40
C GLU A 136 -5.81 2.48 -36.13
N LEU A 137 -4.66 2.65 -35.47
CA LEU A 137 -3.79 1.52 -35.09
C LEU A 137 -4.42 0.64 -34.02
N LEU A 138 -5.13 1.24 -33.06
CA LEU A 138 -5.89 0.51 -32.05
C LEU A 138 -7.00 -0.32 -32.70
N ASP A 139 -7.73 0.26 -33.65
CA ASP A 139 -8.80 -0.41 -34.38
C ASP A 139 -8.26 -1.60 -35.21
N ILE A 140 -7.12 -1.41 -35.90
CA ILE A 140 -6.42 -2.50 -36.61
C ILE A 140 -5.97 -3.62 -35.64
N MET A 141 -5.58 -3.28 -34.40
CA MET A 141 -5.18 -4.27 -33.40
C MET A 141 -6.39 -5.04 -32.83
N GLU A 142 -7.52 -4.36 -32.62
CA GLU A 142 -8.80 -4.96 -32.18
C GLU A 142 -9.33 -5.92 -33.25
N ASN A 143 -9.37 -5.48 -34.51
CA ASN A 143 -9.77 -6.28 -35.67
C ASN A 143 -8.88 -7.52 -35.88
N LYS A 144 -7.60 -7.48 -35.46
CA LYS A 144 -6.70 -8.66 -35.47
C LYS A 144 -6.86 -9.56 -34.24
N ARG A 145 -7.49 -9.09 -33.18
CA ARG A 145 -7.75 -9.84 -31.93
C ARG A 145 -9.01 -10.69 -32.05
N GLU A 146 -10.09 -10.15 -32.59
CA GLU A 146 -11.38 -10.84 -32.75
C GLU A 146 -11.26 -12.24 -33.39
N PRO A 147 -10.63 -12.41 -34.56
CA PRO A 147 -10.51 -13.72 -35.21
C PRO A 147 -9.63 -14.70 -34.42
N LYS A 148 -8.70 -14.21 -33.59
CA LYS A 148 -7.86 -15.05 -32.73
C LYS A 148 -8.59 -15.52 -31.47
N VAL A 149 -9.60 -14.78 -31.01
CA VAL A 149 -10.45 -15.18 -29.88
C VAL A 149 -11.42 -16.26 -30.34
N GLU A 150 -12.01 -16.10 -31.53
CA GLU A 150 -12.87 -17.10 -32.16
C GLU A 150 -12.12 -18.40 -32.50
N GLU A 151 -10.91 -18.33 -33.06
CA GLU A 151 -10.11 -19.54 -33.29
C GLU A 151 -9.80 -20.30 -31.99
N LYS A 152 -9.55 -19.59 -30.90
CA LYS A 152 -9.23 -20.20 -29.61
C LYS A 152 -10.47 -20.82 -28.95
N SER A 153 -11.64 -20.20 -29.09
CA SER A 153 -12.90 -20.78 -28.59
C SER A 153 -13.27 -22.04 -29.37
N ILE A 154 -13.08 -22.04 -30.70
CA ILE A 154 -13.30 -23.22 -31.56
C ILE A 154 -12.35 -24.37 -31.20
N LYS A 155 -11.04 -24.09 -31.04
CA LYS A 155 -10.02 -25.08 -30.66
C LYS A 155 -10.25 -25.67 -29.26
N ASN A 156 -10.84 -24.92 -28.34
CA ASN A 156 -11.19 -25.41 -27.01
C ASN A 156 -12.48 -26.24 -27.00
N SER A 157 -13.42 -25.97 -27.93
CA SER A 157 -14.64 -26.75 -28.11
C SER A 157 -14.42 -28.11 -28.82
N THR A 158 -13.30 -28.28 -29.52
CA THR A 158 -12.99 -29.51 -30.29
C THR A 158 -11.99 -30.43 -29.59
N LYS A 159 -11.52 -30.09 -28.39
CA LYS A 159 -10.78 -31.00 -27.53
C LYS A 159 -11.75 -31.95 -26.82
N TRP A 160 -11.92 -33.14 -27.38
CA TRP A 160 -12.40 -34.32 -26.68
C TRP A 160 -11.23 -35.06 -26.05
#